data_AF-A0A9E5R8L9-F1
#
_entry.id   AF-A0A9E5R8L9-F1
#
_cell.length_a   1.000
_cell.length_b   1.000
_cell.length_c   1.000
_cell.angle_alpha   90.00
_cell.angle_beta   90.00
_cell.angle_gamma   90.00
#
_symmetry.space_group_name_H-M   'P 1'
#
loop_
_entity.id
_entity.type
_entity.pdbx_description
1 polymer ?
#
loop_
_entity_poly.entity_id
_entity_poly.type
_entity_poly.pdbx_seq_one_letter_code
_entity_poly.pdbx_strand_id
1 'polypeptide(L)'
;MQQLYPEAYRLLYRLGCYRYQRISRMPIEAVACLLWDVPPEQHRRVIRFLRDLFLIELIDGEYRLHPTIQAKALEVLKASGEWEIANLEAAEFWTHSVKAINTPDDAFRALEAYYHYLQTDRIELAADVILYARDNRWGKNEPLGVSFYRLGLLQQMVSTITRIIDRVKPGYSLSKLHNILGDLYWISGDIHRAIRYHQESRRVAIALKIKELEIVSLYNIGLCQIDLWEVEEAAKYFKAVISLAEGTDFHRYAVTASACLAFLTSCSGMNQVAIGFAKKVYTDYSSIRSSRGKGYSLIFLGQTHKNLGELEKAHKMYSLAKTYAEESHYTQVKANALKGLGELHLIKGEFKGAIAHLLSAKKLLIEIEAKADLAEVHYQLGLTCRLMGSIAESEANFRAAIRLFQKIPAPKQVEKVQRAARPATAS
;
A
#
# COMPACT_ATOMS: atom_id res chain seq x y z
N MET A 1 -2.39 47.80 -9.64
CA MET A 1 -2.08 47.01 -8.42
C MET A 1 -0.59 47.02 -8.10
N GLN A 2 0.31 46.71 -9.05
CA GLN A 2 1.76 46.66 -8.86
C GLN A 2 2.38 47.88 -8.14
N GLN A 3 1.94 49.10 -8.43
CA GLN A 3 2.49 50.32 -7.81
C GLN A 3 1.77 50.75 -6.51
N LEU A 4 0.52 50.34 -6.32
CA LEU A 4 -0.35 50.83 -5.22
C LEU A 4 -0.45 49.85 -4.06
N TYR A 5 -0.33 48.55 -4.33
CA TYR A 5 -0.41 47.46 -3.37
C TYR A 5 0.58 46.35 -3.76
N PRO A 6 1.89 46.59 -3.59
CA PRO A 6 2.92 45.69 -4.10
C PRO A 6 2.83 44.29 -3.47
N GLU A 7 2.50 44.18 -2.18
CA GLU A 7 2.38 42.89 -1.47
C GLU A 7 1.25 42.03 -2.04
N ALA A 8 0.09 42.64 -2.34
CA ALA A 8 -1.05 41.96 -2.93
C ALA A 8 -0.73 41.51 -4.37
N TYR A 9 0.00 42.32 -5.14
CA TYR A 9 0.47 41.94 -6.46
C TYR A 9 1.45 40.77 -6.42
N ARG A 10 2.40 40.79 -5.47
CA ARG A 10 3.31 39.67 -5.26
C ARG A 10 2.57 38.39 -4.90
N LEU A 11 1.66 38.46 -3.92
CA LEU A 11 0.84 37.31 -3.55
C LEU A 11 0.06 36.74 -4.74
N LEU A 12 -0.58 37.60 -5.54
CA LEU A 12 -1.40 37.15 -6.67
C LEU A 12 -0.60 36.32 -7.67
N TYR A 13 0.58 36.79 -8.08
CA TYR A 13 1.37 35.99 -9.02
C TYR A 13 2.02 34.78 -8.32
N ARG A 14 2.43 34.88 -7.05
CA ARG A 14 2.99 33.75 -6.29
C ARG A 14 2.01 32.59 -6.18
N LEU A 15 0.70 32.86 -6.02
CA LEU A 15 -0.35 31.84 -6.04
C LEU A 15 -0.39 31.03 -7.35
N GLY A 16 0.22 31.54 -8.42
CA GLY A 16 0.44 30.81 -9.67
C GLY A 16 1.32 29.55 -9.52
N CYS A 17 2.06 29.37 -8.42
CA CYS A 17 2.81 28.13 -8.17
C CYS A 17 1.91 26.92 -7.92
N TYR A 18 0.68 27.14 -7.43
CA TYR A 18 -0.27 26.08 -7.15
C TYR A 18 -0.88 25.52 -8.43
N ARG A 19 -1.05 24.20 -8.46
CA ARG A 19 -1.46 23.47 -9.68
C ARG A 19 -2.97 23.44 -9.91
N TYR A 20 -3.77 23.57 -8.84
CA TYR A 20 -5.25 23.49 -8.86
C TYR A 20 -5.82 22.25 -9.58
N GLN A 21 -5.08 21.15 -9.58
CA GLN A 21 -5.50 19.90 -10.23
C GLN A 21 -6.40 19.10 -9.30
N ARG A 22 -5.78 18.30 -8.42
CA ARG A 22 -6.52 17.46 -7.47
C ARG A 22 -6.96 18.25 -6.24
N ILE A 23 -6.17 19.25 -5.86
CA ILE A 23 -6.50 20.21 -4.80
C ILE A 23 -6.87 21.51 -5.46
N SER A 24 -8.17 21.77 -5.55
CA SER A 24 -8.72 22.95 -6.23
C SER A 24 -8.89 24.16 -5.32
N ARG A 25 -8.62 23.99 -4.02
CA ARG A 25 -8.84 24.99 -2.97
C ARG A 25 -7.76 24.91 -1.91
N MET A 26 -7.45 26.03 -1.27
CA MET A 26 -6.32 26.17 -0.38
C MET A 26 -6.76 26.80 0.94
N PRO A 27 -6.33 26.26 2.10
CA PRO A 27 -6.58 26.92 3.37
C PRO A 27 -5.85 28.28 3.43
N ILE A 28 -6.27 29.17 4.33
CA ILE A 28 -5.68 30.51 4.43
C ILE A 28 -4.17 30.46 4.73
N GLU A 29 -3.73 29.45 5.48
CA GLU A 29 -2.33 29.23 5.83
C GLU A 29 -1.47 28.89 4.59
N ALA A 30 -2.04 28.18 3.61
CA ALA A 30 -1.38 27.90 2.34
C ALA A 30 -1.24 29.17 1.48
N VAL A 31 -2.21 30.09 1.57
CA VAL A 31 -2.09 31.40 0.91
C VAL A 31 -1.06 32.26 1.64
N ALA A 32 -1.07 32.22 2.97
CA ALA A 32 -0.20 33.01 3.83
C ALA A 32 1.28 32.59 3.75
N CYS A 33 1.60 31.32 3.51
CA CYS A 33 3.01 30.91 3.36
C CYS A 33 3.69 31.58 2.14
N LEU A 34 2.94 32.02 1.13
CA LEU A 34 3.47 32.77 -0.01
C LEU A 34 3.73 34.25 0.28
N LEU A 35 3.53 34.68 1.53
CA LEU A 35 3.85 36.01 2.04
C LEU A 35 5.09 35.99 2.95
N TRP A 36 6.09 35.16 2.63
CA TRP A 36 7.31 34.96 3.41
C TRP A 36 8.09 36.25 3.71
N ASP A 37 7.95 37.27 2.86
CA ASP A 37 8.58 38.60 2.95
C ASP A 37 7.67 39.67 3.58
N VAL A 38 6.46 39.30 4.02
CA VAL A 38 5.50 40.20 4.64
C VAL A 38 5.28 39.79 6.09
N PRO A 39 5.25 40.74 7.05
CA PRO A 39 4.99 40.40 8.45
C PRO A 39 3.64 39.69 8.66
N PRO A 40 3.58 38.64 9.50
CA PRO A 40 2.37 37.83 9.71
C PRO A 40 1.11 38.64 10.07
N GLU A 41 1.25 39.73 10.82
CA GLU A 41 0.14 40.62 11.19
C GLU A 41 -0.54 41.29 9.98
N GLN A 42 0.16 41.39 8.84
CA GLN A 42 -0.36 41.99 7.62
C GLN A 42 -0.99 40.97 6.67
N HIS A 43 -0.73 39.66 6.84
CA HIS A 43 -1.17 38.61 5.90
C HIS A 43 -2.67 38.65 5.64
N ARG A 44 -3.48 38.71 6.70
CA ARG A 44 -4.95 38.75 6.58
C ARG A 44 -5.44 39.95 5.79
N ARG A 45 -4.79 41.11 5.92
CA ARG A 45 -5.14 42.33 5.20
C ARG A 45 -4.84 42.19 3.71
N VAL A 46 -3.67 41.65 3.36
CA VAL A 46 -3.25 41.42 1.96
C VAL A 46 -4.17 40.42 1.26
N ILE A 47 -4.46 39.28 1.91
CA ILE A 47 -5.35 38.26 1.37
C ILE A 47 -6.76 38.82 1.18
N ARG A 48 -7.29 39.55 2.18
CA ARG A 48 -8.61 40.18 2.09
C ARG A 48 -8.70 41.16 0.93
N PHE A 49 -7.65 41.94 0.68
CA PHE A 49 -7.62 42.89 -0.42
C PHE A 49 -7.77 42.20 -1.79
N LEU A 50 -7.08 41.09 -2.04
CA LEU A 50 -7.25 40.31 -3.28
C LEU A 50 -8.65 39.71 -3.42
N ARG A 51 -9.25 39.28 -2.30
CA ARG A 51 -10.61 38.75 -2.26
C ARG A 51 -11.64 39.83 -2.60
N ASP A 52 -11.49 41.02 -2.01
CA ASP A 52 -12.43 42.14 -2.23
C ASP A 52 -12.36 42.66 -3.68
N LEU A 53 -11.24 42.40 -4.38
CA LEU A 53 -11.08 42.63 -5.82
C LEU A 53 -11.53 41.47 -6.71
N PHE A 54 -12.10 40.39 -6.13
CA PHE A 54 -12.49 39.16 -6.84
C PHE A 54 -11.35 38.48 -7.60
N LEU A 55 -10.10 38.70 -7.18
CA LEU A 55 -8.93 38.07 -7.79
C LEU A 55 -8.63 36.70 -7.17
N ILE A 56 -9.08 36.47 -5.94
CA ILE A 56 -9.15 35.16 -5.29
C ILE A 56 -10.58 34.92 -4.79
N GLU A 57 -11.09 33.72 -5.01
CA GLU A 57 -12.42 33.30 -4.57
C GLU A 57 -12.33 32.61 -3.20
N LEU A 58 -13.30 32.85 -2.32
CA LEU A 58 -13.44 32.15 -1.03
C LEU A 58 -14.65 31.23 -1.09
N ILE A 59 -14.43 29.92 -1.03
CA ILE A 59 -15.47 28.88 -1.13
C ILE A 59 -15.28 27.90 0.03
N ASP A 60 -16.31 27.75 0.86
CA ASP A 60 -16.31 26.88 2.05
C ASP A 60 -15.11 27.13 2.99
N GLY A 61 -14.67 28.38 3.09
CA GLY A 61 -13.53 28.78 3.94
C GLY A 61 -12.15 28.56 3.31
N GLU A 62 -12.07 28.02 2.10
CA GLU A 62 -10.81 27.83 1.36
C GLU A 62 -10.75 28.75 0.12
N TYR A 63 -9.53 29.12 -0.27
CA TYR A 63 -9.24 30.05 -1.35
C TYR A 63 -8.94 29.35 -2.67
N ARG A 64 -9.36 29.96 -3.77
CA ARG A 64 -9.09 29.48 -5.14
C ARG A 64 -8.77 30.62 -6.08
N LEU A 65 -7.92 30.35 -7.08
CA LEU A 65 -7.80 31.19 -8.26
C LEU A 65 -8.72 30.71 -9.37
N HIS A 66 -9.39 31.65 -10.03
CA HIS A 66 -10.06 31.37 -11.29
C HIS A 66 -9.00 30.91 -12.34
N PRO A 67 -9.28 29.90 -13.19
CA PRO A 67 -8.27 29.33 -14.09
C PRO A 67 -7.56 30.35 -14.99
N THR A 68 -8.25 31.40 -15.44
CA THR A 68 -7.64 32.46 -16.26
C THR A 68 -6.65 33.32 -15.46
N ILE A 69 -6.98 33.61 -14.20
CA ILE A 69 -6.10 34.36 -13.30
C ILE A 69 -4.90 33.50 -12.93
N GLN A 70 -5.10 32.21 -12.65
CA GLN A 70 -4.03 31.25 -12.39
C GLN A 70 -3.03 31.18 -13.55
N ALA A 71 -3.52 31.06 -14.80
CA ALA A 71 -2.65 31.00 -15.97
C ALA A 71 -1.78 32.27 -16.09
N LYS A 72 -2.36 33.45 -15.85
CA LYS A 72 -1.60 34.70 -15.89
C LYS A 72 -0.64 34.85 -14.71
N ALA A 73 -1.06 34.47 -13.51
CA ALA A 73 -0.23 34.46 -12.31
C ALA A 73 1.02 33.59 -12.50
N LEU A 74 0.84 32.39 -13.09
CA LEU A 74 1.93 31.47 -13.40
C LEU A 74 2.94 32.07 -14.39
N GLU A 75 2.47 32.73 -15.45
CA GLU A 75 3.33 33.42 -16.43
C GLU A 75 4.19 34.49 -15.75
N VAL A 76 3.56 35.31 -14.91
CA VAL A 76 4.24 36.39 -14.18
C VAL A 76 5.23 35.84 -13.16
N LEU A 77 4.88 34.79 -12.41
CA LEU A 77 5.76 34.16 -11.43
C LEU A 77 7.02 33.57 -12.08
N LYS A 78 6.89 32.94 -13.25
CA LYS A 78 8.06 32.42 -13.98
C LYS A 78 9.01 33.54 -14.43
N ALA A 79 8.48 34.73 -14.69
CA ALA A 79 9.27 35.90 -15.08
C ALA A 79 9.81 36.72 -13.89
N SER A 80 9.32 36.51 -12.65
CA SER A 80 9.65 37.35 -11.50
C SER A 80 10.94 36.95 -10.77
N GLY A 81 11.53 35.80 -11.08
CA GLY A 81 12.66 35.23 -10.34
C GLY A 81 12.28 34.57 -9.01
N GLU A 82 11.01 34.66 -8.57
CA GLU A 82 10.52 34.07 -7.31
C GLU A 82 9.96 32.65 -7.49
N TRP A 83 10.04 32.07 -8.69
CA TRP A 83 9.52 30.73 -8.99
C TRP A 83 10.03 29.66 -8.02
N GLU A 84 11.33 29.66 -7.74
CA GLU A 84 11.94 28.67 -6.86
C GLU A 84 11.46 28.84 -5.41
N ILE A 85 11.51 30.06 -4.88
CA ILE A 85 11.13 30.37 -3.50
C ILE A 85 9.65 30.04 -3.27
N ALA A 86 8.76 30.47 -4.17
CA ALA A 86 7.32 30.19 -4.06
C ALA A 86 7.02 28.68 -4.00
N ASN A 87 7.71 27.87 -4.80
CA ASN A 87 7.55 26.42 -4.74
C ASN A 87 8.15 25.82 -3.47
N LEU A 88 9.28 26.31 -2.96
CA LEU A 88 9.86 25.82 -1.71
C LEU A 88 8.97 26.12 -0.50
N GLU A 89 8.44 27.34 -0.39
CA GLU A 89 7.51 27.76 0.67
C GLU A 89 6.21 26.94 0.62
N ALA A 90 5.67 26.71 -0.58
CA ALA A 90 4.51 25.84 -0.77
C ALA A 90 4.83 24.38 -0.38
N ALA A 91 6.00 23.86 -0.76
CA ALA A 91 6.39 22.49 -0.45
C ALA A 91 6.57 22.26 1.06
N GLU A 92 7.21 23.20 1.76
CA GLU A 92 7.41 23.14 3.21
C GLU A 92 6.07 23.19 3.94
N PHE A 93 5.16 24.08 3.51
CA PHE A 93 3.80 24.13 4.05
C PHE A 93 3.06 22.79 3.87
N TRP A 94 2.98 22.25 2.65
CA TRP A 94 2.25 21.02 2.38
C TRP A 94 2.85 19.78 3.06
N THR A 95 4.17 19.78 3.30
CA THR A 95 4.84 18.69 4.01
C THR A 95 4.29 18.54 5.43
N HIS A 96 4.06 19.67 6.12
CA HIS A 96 3.69 19.72 7.53
C HIS A 96 2.19 20.00 7.79
N SER A 97 1.44 20.48 6.79
CA SER A 97 0.03 20.83 6.95
C SER A 97 -0.86 19.62 7.23
N VAL A 98 -0.47 18.44 6.73
CA VAL A 98 -1.20 17.18 6.94
C VAL A 98 -0.53 16.34 8.02
N LYS A 99 -1.12 16.37 9.22
CA LYS A 99 -0.64 15.62 10.39
C LYS A 99 -1.04 14.14 10.37
N ALA A 100 -2.19 13.82 9.78
CA ALA A 100 -2.71 12.45 9.74
C ALA A 100 -3.37 12.13 8.39
N ILE A 101 -3.26 10.86 7.96
CA ILE A 101 -3.82 10.36 6.70
C ILE A 101 -4.96 9.39 6.97
N ASN A 102 -6.20 9.89 6.89
CA ASN A 102 -7.41 9.10 7.14
C ASN A 102 -8.24 8.88 5.88
N THR A 103 -8.08 9.75 4.88
CA THR A 103 -8.85 9.76 3.64
C THR A 103 -7.92 9.88 2.43
N PRO A 104 -8.41 9.53 1.22
CA PRO A 104 -7.71 9.83 -0.02
C PRO A 104 -7.31 11.31 -0.14
N ASP A 105 -8.19 12.24 0.29
CA ASP A 105 -7.94 13.67 0.18
C ASP A 105 -6.79 14.13 1.09
N ASP A 106 -6.68 13.57 2.31
CA ASP A 106 -5.50 13.80 3.17
C ASP A 106 -4.22 13.34 2.48
N ALA A 107 -4.26 12.17 1.83
CA ALA A 107 -3.11 11.60 1.12
C ALA A 107 -2.68 12.46 -0.07
N PHE A 108 -3.64 13.00 -0.84
CA PHE A 108 -3.35 13.93 -1.93
C PHE A 108 -2.85 15.29 -1.42
N ARG A 109 -3.44 15.83 -0.34
CA ARG A 109 -2.94 17.04 0.36
C ARG A 109 -1.48 16.89 0.77
N ALA A 110 -1.12 15.77 1.41
CA ALA A 110 0.26 15.50 1.79
C ALA A 110 1.20 15.34 0.58
N LEU A 111 0.69 14.86 -0.55
CA LEU A 111 1.48 14.67 -1.76
C LEU A 111 1.71 15.97 -2.55
N GLU A 112 1.04 17.09 -2.26
CA GLU A 112 1.30 18.33 -3.03
C GLU A 112 2.73 18.83 -2.89
N ALA A 113 3.36 18.66 -1.72
CA ALA A 113 4.76 18.99 -1.50
C ALA A 113 5.69 18.33 -2.52
N TYR A 114 5.42 17.06 -2.86
CA TYR A 114 6.20 16.32 -3.86
C TYR A 114 6.24 17.04 -5.20
N TYR A 115 5.10 17.57 -5.65
CA TYR A 115 5.02 18.22 -6.96
C TYR A 115 5.71 19.58 -6.98
N HIS A 116 5.69 20.31 -5.86
CA HIS A 116 6.43 21.56 -5.72
C HIS A 116 7.95 21.33 -5.70
N TYR A 117 8.44 20.31 -4.98
CA TYR A 117 9.85 19.92 -5.02
C TYR A 117 10.30 19.50 -6.43
N LEU A 118 9.42 18.87 -7.22
CA LEU A 118 9.70 18.57 -8.62
C LEU A 118 9.83 19.80 -9.52
N GLN A 119 9.12 20.91 -9.22
CA GLN A 119 9.25 22.15 -10.01
C GLN A 119 10.61 22.84 -9.81
N THR A 120 11.32 22.51 -8.73
CA THR A 120 12.62 23.07 -8.34
C THR A 120 13.75 22.04 -8.38
N ASP A 121 13.49 20.88 -8.99
CA ASP A 121 14.43 19.78 -9.17
C ASP A 121 15.02 19.20 -7.87
N ARG A 122 14.30 19.34 -6.75
CA ARG A 122 14.69 18.83 -5.41
C ARG A 122 14.25 17.38 -5.21
N ILE A 123 14.89 16.46 -5.93
CA ILE A 123 14.49 15.04 -5.98
C ILE A 123 14.52 14.34 -4.63
N GLU A 124 15.53 14.61 -3.79
CA GLU A 124 15.63 14.00 -2.46
C GLU A 124 14.48 14.44 -1.53
N LEU A 125 14.11 15.72 -1.56
CA LEU A 125 12.98 16.23 -0.78
C LEU A 125 11.64 15.67 -1.29
N ALA A 126 11.50 15.50 -2.62
CA ALA A 126 10.35 14.83 -3.20
C ALA A 126 10.23 13.37 -2.73
N ALA A 127 11.35 12.63 -2.67
CA ALA A 127 11.40 11.29 -2.08
C ALA A 127 11.00 11.32 -0.60
N ASP A 128 11.51 12.28 0.17
CA ASP A 128 11.21 12.40 1.59
C ASP A 128 9.72 12.64 1.86
N VAL A 129 9.00 13.37 0.99
CA VAL A 129 7.52 13.51 1.10
C VAL A 129 6.81 12.16 1.10
N ILE A 130 7.25 11.23 0.24
CA ILE A 130 6.69 9.87 0.11
C ILE A 130 7.01 9.03 1.35
N LEU A 131 8.20 9.24 1.91
CA LEU A 131 8.73 8.48 3.05
C LEU A 131 8.32 9.06 4.41
N TYR A 132 7.89 10.32 4.44
CA TYR A 132 7.51 11.03 5.64
C TYR A 132 6.31 10.36 6.29
N ALA A 133 6.52 9.96 7.54
CA ALA A 133 5.58 9.15 8.28
C ALA A 133 4.55 10.04 8.98
N ARG A 134 3.27 9.68 8.84
CA ARG A 134 2.14 10.43 9.37
C ARG A 134 1.22 9.52 10.16
N ASP A 135 0.56 10.11 11.15
CA ASP A 135 -0.42 9.41 11.96
C ASP A 135 -1.66 9.05 11.14
N ASN A 136 -2.51 8.23 11.72
CA ASN A 136 -3.84 7.94 11.21
C ASN A 136 -4.70 7.41 12.34
N ARG A 137 -6.01 7.39 12.10
CA ARG A 137 -7.02 6.93 13.06
C ARG A 137 -6.93 5.45 13.41
N TRP A 138 -6.06 4.69 12.76
CA TRP A 138 -5.85 3.25 12.96
C TRP A 138 -4.60 2.94 13.79
N GLY A 139 -4.12 3.94 14.54
CA GLY A 139 -3.12 3.77 15.59
C GLY A 139 -1.70 3.58 15.07
N LYS A 140 -1.36 4.17 13.92
CA LYS A 140 -0.06 3.97 13.27
C LYS A 140 0.54 5.26 12.75
N ASN A 141 1.84 5.41 12.96
CA ASN A 141 2.68 6.34 12.20
C ASN A 141 3.29 5.55 11.03
N GLU A 142 2.92 5.87 9.78
CA GLU A 142 3.45 5.18 8.60
C GLU A 142 3.77 6.12 7.43
N PRO A 143 4.71 5.76 6.54
CA PRO A 143 5.04 6.55 5.36
C PRO A 143 3.83 6.80 4.45
N LEU A 144 3.79 7.97 3.80
CA LEU A 144 2.75 8.32 2.84
C LEU A 144 2.57 7.24 1.76
N GLY A 145 3.66 6.67 1.25
CA GLY A 145 3.60 5.56 0.29
C GLY A 145 2.81 4.33 0.79
N VAL A 146 2.89 4.01 2.07
CA VAL A 146 2.13 2.90 2.69
C VAL A 146 0.67 3.29 2.88
N SER A 147 0.39 4.57 3.16
CA SER A 147 -0.99 5.05 3.27
C SER A 147 -1.71 5.02 1.94
N PHE A 148 -1.02 5.32 0.82
CA PHE A 148 -1.57 5.12 -0.52
C PHE A 148 -1.94 3.65 -0.78
N TYR A 149 -1.11 2.70 -0.32
CA TYR A 149 -1.47 1.29 -0.36
C TYR A 149 -2.76 1.01 0.43
N ARG A 150 -2.82 1.43 1.70
CA ARG A 150 -3.99 1.19 2.56
C ARG A 150 -5.28 1.74 1.95
N LEU A 151 -5.18 2.91 1.31
CA LEU A 151 -6.31 3.60 0.67
C LEU A 151 -6.63 3.09 -0.75
N GLY A 152 -5.90 2.08 -1.26
CA GLY A 152 -6.13 1.50 -2.59
C GLY A 152 -5.63 2.35 -3.76
N LEU A 153 -4.78 3.36 -3.50
CA LEU A 153 -4.27 4.31 -4.50
C LEU A 153 -2.94 3.84 -5.13
N LEU A 154 -2.89 2.58 -5.57
CA LEU A 154 -1.64 1.92 -5.96
C LEU A 154 -0.97 2.57 -7.17
N GLN A 155 -1.73 2.76 -8.26
CA GLN A 155 -1.19 3.24 -9.54
C GLN A 155 -0.62 4.66 -9.43
N GLN A 156 -1.27 5.52 -8.63
CA GLN A 156 -0.78 6.88 -8.39
C GLN A 156 0.57 6.84 -7.69
N MET A 157 0.73 6.00 -6.66
CA MET A 157 2.00 5.91 -5.94
C MET A 157 3.10 5.23 -6.77
N VAL A 158 2.77 4.21 -7.57
CA VAL A 158 3.72 3.61 -8.53
C VAL A 158 4.22 4.66 -9.51
N SER A 159 3.32 5.42 -10.15
CA SER A 159 3.67 6.50 -11.08
C SER A 159 4.52 7.60 -10.41
N THR A 160 4.17 7.95 -9.17
CA THR A 160 4.91 8.94 -8.37
C THR A 160 6.34 8.49 -8.13
N ILE A 161 6.56 7.28 -7.60
CA ILE A 161 7.92 6.82 -7.28
C ILE A 161 8.73 6.58 -8.56
N THR A 162 8.15 5.95 -9.58
CA THR A 162 8.87 5.64 -10.84
C THR A 162 9.35 6.88 -11.58
N ARG A 163 8.68 8.03 -11.42
CA ARG A 163 9.11 9.30 -12.02
C ARG A 163 10.42 9.84 -11.43
N ILE A 164 10.76 9.50 -10.19
CA ILE A 164 11.94 10.02 -9.50
C ILE A 164 13.02 8.97 -9.21
N ILE A 165 12.68 7.67 -9.23
CA ILE A 165 13.52 6.62 -8.66
C ILE A 165 14.94 6.58 -9.23
N ASP A 166 15.10 6.78 -10.54
CA ASP A 166 16.41 6.74 -11.21
C ASP A 166 17.29 7.97 -10.93
N ARG A 167 16.69 9.02 -10.33
CA ARG A 167 17.33 10.29 -9.99
C ARG A 167 17.63 10.44 -8.50
N VAL A 168 17.09 9.55 -7.66
CA VAL A 168 17.35 9.52 -6.22
C VAL A 168 18.72 8.90 -5.98
N LYS A 169 19.55 9.54 -5.17
CA LYS A 169 20.90 9.05 -4.87
C LYS A 169 20.84 7.71 -4.11
N PRO A 170 21.83 6.80 -4.32
CA PRO A 170 21.95 5.59 -3.52
C PRO A 170 22.02 5.94 -2.03
N GLY A 171 21.04 5.45 -1.26
CA GLY A 171 20.84 5.86 0.12
C GLY A 171 19.69 5.11 0.79
N TYR A 172 19.41 5.49 2.03
CA TYR A 172 18.26 4.97 2.78
C TYR A 172 16.95 5.21 2.02
N SER A 173 16.76 6.42 1.47
CA SER A 173 15.54 6.79 0.75
C SER A 173 15.32 5.92 -0.48
N LEU A 174 16.35 5.69 -1.30
CA LEU A 174 16.26 4.81 -2.48
C LEU A 174 15.88 3.37 -2.10
N SER A 175 16.51 2.81 -1.07
CA SER A 175 16.19 1.45 -0.59
C SER A 175 14.73 1.35 -0.14
N LYS A 176 14.25 2.34 0.63
CA LYS A 176 12.87 2.36 1.13
C LYS A 176 11.84 2.57 0.01
N LEU A 177 12.13 3.40 -0.99
CA LEU A 177 11.29 3.58 -2.17
C LEU A 177 11.20 2.30 -2.99
N HIS A 178 12.32 1.60 -3.21
CA HIS A 178 12.31 0.29 -3.85
C HIS A 178 11.44 -0.71 -3.08
N ASN A 179 11.53 -0.72 -1.75
CA ASN A 179 10.68 -1.61 -0.95
C ASN A 179 9.18 -1.28 -1.08
N ILE A 180 8.81 0.01 -1.08
CA ILE A 180 7.41 0.44 -1.28
C ILE A 180 6.94 0.07 -2.70
N LEU A 181 7.75 0.30 -3.74
CA LEU A 181 7.42 -0.15 -5.09
C LEU A 181 7.22 -1.66 -5.16
N GLY A 182 8.08 -2.43 -4.49
CA GLY A 182 7.93 -3.87 -4.39
C GLY A 182 6.57 -4.27 -3.80
N ASP A 183 6.17 -3.67 -2.68
CA ASP A 183 4.86 -3.91 -2.08
C ASP A 183 3.72 -3.58 -3.06
N LEU A 184 3.78 -2.45 -3.76
CA LEU A 184 2.75 -2.01 -4.70
C LEU A 184 2.62 -2.94 -5.92
N TYR A 185 3.75 -3.40 -6.46
CA TYR A 185 3.76 -4.39 -7.55
C TYR A 185 3.27 -5.76 -7.08
N TRP A 186 3.59 -6.14 -5.84
CA TRP A 186 3.11 -7.39 -5.25
C TRP A 186 1.59 -7.43 -5.23
N ILE A 187 0.96 -6.39 -4.69
CA ILE A 187 -0.51 -6.30 -4.61
C ILE A 187 -1.12 -6.26 -6.01
N SER A 188 -0.61 -5.43 -6.92
CA SER A 188 -1.16 -5.31 -8.29
C SER A 188 -0.93 -6.55 -9.17
N GLY A 189 -0.24 -7.57 -8.63
CA GLY A 189 0.01 -8.87 -9.25
C GLY A 189 1.18 -8.91 -10.22
N ASP A 190 2.04 -7.88 -10.27
CA ASP A 190 3.30 -7.92 -11.01
C ASP A 190 4.40 -8.48 -10.11
N ILE A 191 4.25 -9.76 -9.74
CA ILE A 191 5.05 -10.41 -8.69
C ILE A 191 6.54 -10.46 -9.04
N HIS A 192 6.88 -10.60 -10.31
CA HIS A 192 8.28 -10.60 -10.75
C HIS A 192 8.93 -9.22 -10.63
N ARG A 193 8.21 -8.13 -10.94
CA ARG A 193 8.72 -6.77 -10.64
C ARG A 193 8.80 -6.53 -9.15
N ALA A 194 7.85 -7.03 -8.37
CA ALA A 194 7.91 -6.94 -6.91
C ALA A 194 9.20 -7.55 -6.36
N ILE A 195 9.52 -8.79 -6.77
CA ILE A 195 10.76 -9.48 -6.41
C ILE A 195 11.98 -8.65 -6.81
N ARG A 196 12.04 -8.14 -8.05
CA ARG A 196 13.15 -7.29 -8.53
C ARG A 196 13.34 -6.06 -7.64
N TYR A 197 12.27 -5.35 -7.32
CA TYR A 197 12.37 -4.14 -6.49
C TYR A 197 12.76 -4.45 -5.03
N HIS A 198 12.27 -5.54 -4.44
CA HIS A 198 12.75 -5.97 -3.13
C HIS A 198 14.23 -6.40 -3.17
N GLN A 199 14.69 -7.01 -4.27
CA GLN A 199 16.11 -7.32 -4.47
C GLN A 199 16.98 -6.05 -4.56
N GLU A 200 16.53 -5.02 -5.28
CA GLU A 200 17.23 -3.73 -5.34
C GLU A 200 17.27 -3.04 -3.97
N SER A 201 16.13 -3.02 -3.27
CA SER A 201 16.06 -2.53 -1.88
C SER A 201 17.09 -3.24 -1.00
N ARG A 202 17.14 -4.58 -1.07
CA ARG A 202 18.09 -5.41 -0.31
C ARG A 202 19.54 -5.11 -0.67
N ARG A 203 19.86 -4.96 -1.96
CA ARG A 203 21.21 -4.65 -2.44
C ARG A 203 21.71 -3.34 -1.84
N VAL A 204 20.89 -2.29 -1.88
CA VAL A 204 21.21 -0.99 -1.26
C VAL A 204 21.32 -1.13 0.26
N ALA A 205 20.41 -1.85 0.90
CA ALA A 205 20.43 -2.08 2.35
C ALA A 205 21.71 -2.78 2.82
N ILE A 206 22.18 -3.81 2.10
CA ILE A 206 23.44 -4.51 2.41
C ILE A 206 24.63 -3.57 2.27
N ALA A 207 24.71 -2.83 1.15
CA ALA A 207 25.80 -1.89 0.90
C ALA A 207 25.92 -0.82 2.01
N LEU A 208 24.78 -0.38 2.54
CA LEU A 208 24.68 0.62 3.60
C LEU A 208 24.60 0.03 5.02
N LYS A 209 24.65 -1.30 5.16
CA LYS A 209 24.51 -2.03 6.43
C LYS A 209 23.19 -1.72 7.19
N ILE A 210 22.10 -1.42 6.46
CA ILE A 210 20.77 -1.16 7.01
C ILE A 210 20.05 -2.51 7.24
N LYS A 211 20.23 -3.09 8.43
CA LYS A 211 19.72 -4.43 8.74
C LYS A 211 18.21 -4.58 8.65
N GLU A 212 17.45 -3.57 9.06
CA GLU A 212 15.99 -3.63 8.98
C GLU A 212 15.50 -3.83 7.53
N LEU A 213 16.00 -3.03 6.58
CA LEU A 213 15.58 -3.10 5.19
C LEU A 213 16.06 -4.37 4.49
N GLU A 214 17.23 -4.92 4.89
CA GLU A 214 17.68 -6.23 4.43
C GLU A 214 16.68 -7.33 4.80
N ILE A 215 16.26 -7.36 6.07
CA ILE A 215 15.33 -8.35 6.63
C ILE A 215 13.94 -8.21 5.99
N VAL A 216 13.41 -6.97 5.92
CA VAL A 216 12.10 -6.69 5.31
C VAL A 216 12.06 -7.13 3.86
N SER A 217 13.12 -6.84 3.10
CA SER A 217 13.19 -7.20 1.69
C SER A 217 13.21 -8.72 1.49
N LEU A 218 13.96 -9.46 2.31
CA LEU A 218 13.95 -10.93 2.29
C LEU A 218 12.57 -11.50 2.62
N TYR A 219 11.90 -10.96 3.64
CA TYR A 219 10.56 -11.38 4.03
C TYR A 219 9.55 -11.17 2.89
N ASN A 220 9.59 -10.00 2.26
CA ASN A 220 8.69 -9.66 1.16
C ASN A 220 8.95 -10.52 -0.10
N ILE A 221 10.21 -10.84 -0.41
CA ILE A 221 10.53 -11.81 -1.48
C ILE A 221 9.94 -13.18 -1.14
N GLY A 222 10.05 -13.64 0.11
CA GLY A 222 9.43 -14.88 0.57
C GLY A 222 7.91 -14.91 0.35
N LEU A 223 7.21 -13.80 0.62
CA LEU A 223 5.77 -13.68 0.34
C LEU A 223 5.47 -13.76 -1.17
N CYS A 224 6.28 -13.11 -2.01
CA CYS A 224 6.14 -13.22 -3.46
C CYS A 224 6.31 -14.67 -3.94
N GLN A 225 7.25 -15.42 -3.36
CA GLN A 225 7.43 -16.85 -3.68
C GLN A 225 6.23 -17.71 -3.26
N ILE A 226 5.54 -17.37 -2.16
CA ILE A 226 4.27 -18.02 -1.80
C ILE A 226 3.23 -17.82 -2.90
N ASP A 227 3.08 -16.60 -3.43
CA ASP A 227 2.10 -16.31 -4.46
C ASP A 227 2.42 -16.98 -5.80
N LEU A 228 3.70 -17.21 -6.09
CA LEU A 228 4.14 -18.02 -7.24
C LEU A 228 3.99 -19.53 -7.01
N TRP A 229 3.63 -19.96 -5.79
CA TRP A 229 3.60 -21.36 -5.36
C TRP A 229 4.98 -22.04 -5.35
N GLU A 230 6.03 -21.27 -5.13
CA GLU A 230 7.41 -21.73 -4.98
C GLU A 230 7.71 -22.05 -3.50
N VAL A 231 7.09 -23.12 -3.00
CA VAL A 231 7.06 -23.47 -1.57
C VAL A 231 8.46 -23.63 -0.96
N GLU A 232 9.34 -24.36 -1.62
CA GLU A 232 10.69 -24.64 -1.12
C GLU A 232 11.54 -23.36 -1.10
N GLU A 233 11.41 -22.52 -2.12
CA GLU A 233 12.17 -21.28 -2.23
C GLU A 233 11.69 -20.26 -1.21
N ALA A 234 10.37 -20.10 -1.05
CA ALA A 234 9.78 -19.28 0.01
C ALA A 234 10.30 -19.67 1.39
N ALA A 235 10.37 -20.98 1.69
CA ALA A 235 10.87 -21.47 2.96
C ALA A 235 12.35 -21.10 3.22
N LYS A 236 13.20 -21.05 2.19
CA LYS A 236 14.60 -20.58 2.33
C LYS A 236 14.65 -19.10 2.74
N TYR A 237 13.87 -18.25 2.09
CA TYR A 237 13.80 -16.82 2.44
C TYR A 237 13.36 -16.61 3.88
N PHE A 238 12.31 -17.30 4.34
CA PHE A 238 11.84 -17.15 5.72
C PHE A 238 12.81 -17.70 6.76
N LYS A 239 13.52 -18.79 6.46
CA LYS A 239 14.62 -19.27 7.32
C LYS A 239 15.75 -18.24 7.44
N ALA A 240 16.12 -17.59 6.33
CA ALA A 240 17.10 -16.52 6.34
C ALA A 240 16.62 -15.30 7.16
N VAL A 241 15.34 -14.92 7.03
CA VAL A 241 14.73 -13.86 7.87
C VAL A 241 14.84 -14.19 9.36
N ILE A 242 14.47 -15.41 9.77
CA ILE A 242 14.58 -15.83 11.17
C ILE A 242 16.03 -15.77 11.62
N SER A 243 16.97 -16.31 10.84
CA SER A 243 18.40 -16.31 11.19
C SER A 243 18.98 -14.91 11.40
N LEU A 244 18.46 -13.89 10.69
CA LEU A 244 18.95 -12.52 10.80
C LEU A 244 18.22 -11.70 11.87
N ALA A 245 16.99 -12.08 12.23
CA ALA A 245 16.10 -11.28 13.06
C ALA A 245 15.92 -11.83 14.49
N GLU A 246 16.05 -13.14 14.68
CA GLU A 246 15.83 -13.80 15.98
C GLU A 246 16.74 -13.22 17.07
N GLY A 247 16.18 -12.85 18.22
CA GLY A 247 16.96 -12.32 19.34
C GLY A 247 17.57 -10.94 19.10
N THR A 248 17.17 -10.24 18.04
CA THR A 248 17.57 -8.85 17.73
C THR A 248 16.40 -7.88 17.90
N ASP A 249 16.63 -6.58 17.73
CA ASP A 249 15.57 -5.55 17.67
C ASP A 249 14.53 -5.79 16.55
N PHE A 250 14.86 -6.67 15.61
CA PHE A 250 14.04 -7.06 14.48
C PHE A 250 13.26 -8.38 14.71
N HIS A 251 13.27 -8.93 15.93
CA HIS A 251 12.61 -10.22 16.29
C HIS A 251 11.17 -10.35 15.76
N ARG A 252 10.43 -9.24 15.70
CA ARG A 252 9.09 -9.16 15.10
C ARG A 252 9.01 -9.79 13.69
N TYR A 253 10.07 -9.69 12.88
CA TYR A 253 10.11 -10.28 11.54
C TYR A 253 10.34 -11.80 11.58
N ALA A 254 11.10 -12.31 12.56
CA ALA A 254 11.26 -13.74 12.78
C ALA A 254 9.92 -14.39 13.17
N VAL A 255 9.11 -13.71 13.98
CA VAL A 255 7.76 -14.15 14.35
C VAL A 255 6.85 -14.20 13.12
N THR A 256 6.80 -13.14 12.31
CA THR A 256 6.00 -13.15 11.07
C THR A 256 6.48 -14.19 10.06
N ALA A 257 7.79 -14.41 9.94
CA ALA A 257 8.36 -15.45 9.08
C ALA A 257 8.03 -16.86 9.60
N SER A 258 7.95 -17.04 10.92
CA SER A 258 7.53 -18.31 11.54
C SER A 258 6.07 -18.63 11.18
N ALA A 259 5.18 -17.64 11.08
CA ALA A 259 3.81 -17.87 10.62
C ALA A 259 3.78 -18.39 9.16
N CYS A 260 4.61 -17.82 8.29
CA CYS A 260 4.75 -18.28 6.91
C CYS A 260 5.34 -19.70 6.85
N LEU A 261 6.35 -20.03 7.67
CA LEU A 261 6.91 -21.38 7.72
C LEU A 261 5.94 -22.41 8.29
N ALA A 262 5.11 -22.05 9.27
CA ALA A 262 4.03 -22.90 9.76
C ALA A 262 3.08 -23.29 8.62
N PHE A 263 2.68 -22.30 7.81
CA PHE A 263 1.87 -22.53 6.63
C PHE A 263 2.58 -23.44 5.61
N LEU A 264 3.80 -23.11 5.19
CA LEU A 264 4.51 -23.87 4.15
C LEU A 264 4.76 -25.32 4.56
N THR A 265 5.20 -25.54 5.80
CA THR A 265 5.44 -26.90 6.32
C THR A 265 4.15 -27.70 6.48
N SER A 266 3.02 -27.04 6.77
CA SER A 266 1.71 -27.72 6.75
C SER A 266 1.27 -28.14 5.35
N CYS A 267 1.59 -27.35 4.31
CA CYS A 267 1.34 -27.72 2.92
C CYS A 267 2.17 -28.94 2.48
N SER A 268 3.38 -29.10 3.02
CA SER A 268 4.24 -30.25 2.77
C SER A 268 3.95 -31.47 3.66
N GLY A 269 2.89 -31.45 4.48
CA GLY A 269 2.51 -32.55 5.38
C GLY A 269 3.41 -32.73 6.61
N MET A 270 4.32 -31.78 6.88
CA MET A 270 5.24 -31.81 8.03
C MET A 270 4.54 -31.28 9.29
N ASN A 271 3.47 -31.96 9.72
CA ASN A 271 2.50 -31.44 10.70
C ASN A 271 3.13 -31.03 12.04
N GLN A 272 4.07 -31.82 12.58
CA GLN A 272 4.73 -31.49 13.85
C GLN A 272 5.62 -30.24 13.75
N VAL A 273 6.28 -30.05 12.61
CA VAL A 273 7.10 -28.86 12.34
C VAL A 273 6.21 -27.62 12.24
N ALA A 274 5.08 -27.74 11.54
CA ALA A 274 4.10 -26.67 11.42
C ALA A 274 3.54 -26.23 12.78
N ILE A 275 3.20 -27.20 13.65
CA ILE A 275 2.75 -26.94 15.02
C ILE A 275 3.83 -26.22 15.84
N GLY A 276 5.11 -26.62 15.70
CA GLY A 276 6.23 -25.97 16.36
C GLY A 276 6.35 -24.49 16.00
N PHE A 277 6.31 -24.17 14.71
CA PHE A 277 6.32 -22.78 14.25
C PHE A 277 5.07 -22.01 14.70
N ALA A 278 3.87 -22.61 14.61
CA ALA A 278 2.64 -21.96 15.06
C ALA A 278 2.69 -21.61 16.56
N LYS A 279 3.20 -22.52 17.41
CA LYS A 279 3.41 -22.26 18.85
C LYS A 279 4.32 -21.06 19.08
N LYS A 280 5.43 -20.97 18.36
CA LYS A 280 6.34 -19.82 18.43
C LYS A 280 5.63 -18.50 18.10
N VAL A 281 4.81 -18.49 17.04
CA VAL A 281 4.01 -17.31 16.69
C VAL A 281 3.07 -16.91 17.82
N TYR A 282 2.39 -17.87 18.44
CA TYR A 282 1.48 -17.59 19.56
C TYR A 282 2.21 -17.01 20.78
N THR A 283 3.38 -17.56 21.12
CA THR A 283 4.19 -17.08 22.26
C THR A 283 4.60 -15.61 22.07
N ASP A 284 5.04 -15.24 20.87
CA ASP A 284 5.63 -13.93 20.61
C ASP A 284 4.72 -12.99 19.80
N TYR A 285 3.42 -13.30 19.67
CA TYR A 285 2.50 -12.56 18.79
C TYR A 285 2.43 -11.07 19.13
N SER A 286 2.53 -10.71 20.41
CA SER A 286 2.51 -9.32 20.89
C SER A 286 3.70 -8.49 20.39
N SER A 287 4.81 -9.13 20.01
CA SER A 287 6.00 -8.46 19.46
C SER A 287 5.79 -7.89 18.05
N ILE A 288 4.80 -8.39 17.31
CA ILE A 288 4.50 -7.93 15.95
C ILE A 288 3.89 -6.53 16.03
N ARG A 289 4.62 -5.52 15.54
CA ARG A 289 4.17 -4.11 15.62
C ARG A 289 3.33 -3.66 14.42
N SER A 290 3.63 -4.17 13.23
CA SER A 290 2.92 -3.77 12.01
C SER A 290 1.55 -4.42 11.90
N SER A 291 0.49 -3.64 11.66
CA SER A 291 -0.84 -4.21 11.37
C SER A 291 -0.85 -5.15 10.19
N ARG A 292 -0.09 -4.85 9.13
CA ARG A 292 0.03 -5.77 8.00
C ARG A 292 0.59 -7.11 8.49
N GLY A 293 1.67 -7.07 9.28
CA GLY A 293 2.28 -8.27 9.86
C GLY A 293 1.33 -9.06 10.77
N LYS A 294 0.57 -8.38 11.65
CA LYS A 294 -0.43 -9.01 12.53
C LYS A 294 -1.52 -9.72 11.70
N GLY A 295 -2.11 -8.99 10.77
CA GLY A 295 -3.16 -9.50 9.89
C GLY A 295 -2.72 -10.74 9.11
N TYR A 296 -1.59 -10.65 8.40
CA TYR A 296 -1.08 -11.79 7.63
C TYR A 296 -0.65 -12.97 8.50
N SER A 297 -0.11 -12.72 9.70
CA SER A 297 0.23 -13.82 10.61
C SER A 297 -1.01 -14.62 11.02
N LEU A 298 -2.13 -13.94 11.30
CA LEU A 298 -3.41 -14.62 11.58
C LEU A 298 -3.93 -15.38 10.37
N ILE A 299 -3.81 -14.83 9.15
CA ILE A 299 -4.17 -15.54 7.92
C ILE A 299 -3.35 -16.83 7.77
N PHE A 300 -2.02 -16.76 7.91
CA PHE A 300 -1.16 -17.93 7.78
C PHE A 300 -1.39 -18.96 8.88
N LEU A 301 -1.64 -18.53 10.12
CA LEU A 301 -2.05 -19.43 11.19
C LEU A 301 -3.40 -20.10 10.90
N GLY A 302 -4.39 -19.36 10.41
CA GLY A 302 -5.68 -19.92 10.01
C GLY A 302 -5.54 -20.99 8.93
N GLN A 303 -4.72 -20.70 7.92
CA GLN A 303 -4.42 -21.63 6.85
C GLN A 303 -3.63 -22.86 7.32
N THR A 304 -2.69 -22.66 8.25
CA THR A 304 -1.96 -23.75 8.92
C THR A 304 -2.92 -24.68 9.64
N HIS A 305 -3.77 -24.13 10.52
CA HIS A 305 -4.73 -24.92 11.28
C HIS A 305 -5.76 -25.63 10.40
N LYS A 306 -6.18 -25.00 9.30
CA LYS A 306 -7.01 -25.65 8.28
C LYS A 306 -6.32 -26.88 7.69
N ASN A 307 -5.07 -26.76 7.27
CA ASN A 307 -4.29 -27.87 6.72
C ASN A 307 -4.05 -28.99 7.75
N LEU A 308 -3.99 -28.65 9.04
CA LEU A 308 -3.88 -29.61 10.14
C LEU A 308 -5.23 -30.25 10.54
N GLY A 309 -6.35 -29.85 9.92
CA GLY A 309 -7.69 -30.32 10.27
C GLY A 309 -8.31 -29.67 11.52
N GLU A 310 -7.64 -28.68 12.11
CA GLU A 310 -8.09 -27.97 13.31
C GLU A 310 -9.04 -26.81 12.95
N LEU A 311 -10.20 -27.15 12.37
CA LEU A 311 -11.11 -26.20 11.72
C LEU A 311 -11.61 -25.07 12.63
N GLU A 312 -11.85 -25.34 13.92
CA GLU A 312 -12.30 -24.32 14.88
C GLU A 312 -11.20 -23.30 15.20
N LYS A 313 -9.93 -23.75 15.29
CA LYS A 313 -8.80 -22.82 15.44
C LYS A 313 -8.62 -22.00 14.17
N ALA A 314 -8.76 -22.62 12.99
CA ALA A 314 -8.70 -21.92 11.71
C ALA A 314 -9.78 -20.82 11.63
N HIS A 315 -11.02 -21.15 11.99
CA HIS A 315 -12.13 -20.20 12.03
C HIS A 315 -11.82 -19.03 12.97
N LYS A 316 -11.34 -19.31 14.19
CA LYS A 316 -10.95 -18.27 15.13
C LYS A 316 -9.90 -17.32 14.54
N MET A 317 -8.85 -17.86 13.90
CA MET A 317 -7.78 -17.04 13.31
C MET A 317 -8.28 -16.17 12.16
N TYR A 318 -9.09 -16.72 11.24
CA TYR A 318 -9.65 -15.93 10.15
C TYR A 318 -10.65 -14.87 10.64
N SER A 319 -11.49 -15.19 11.63
CA SER A 319 -12.40 -14.21 12.24
C SER A 319 -11.64 -13.08 12.92
N LEU A 320 -10.57 -13.38 13.67
CA LEU A 320 -9.68 -12.36 14.22
C LEU A 320 -9.03 -11.51 13.12
N ALA A 321 -8.54 -12.13 12.04
CA ALA A 321 -7.94 -11.40 10.92
C ALA A 321 -8.93 -10.45 10.25
N LYS A 322 -10.19 -10.88 10.09
CA LYS A 322 -11.27 -10.06 9.53
C LYS A 322 -11.57 -8.85 10.41
N THR A 323 -11.84 -9.05 11.70
CA THR A 323 -12.11 -7.96 12.65
C THR A 323 -10.95 -6.98 12.69
N TYR A 324 -9.73 -7.51 12.75
CA TYR A 324 -8.51 -6.71 12.74
C TYR A 324 -8.38 -5.85 11.47
N ALA A 325 -8.68 -6.42 10.30
CA ALA A 325 -8.62 -5.70 9.04
C ALA A 325 -9.74 -4.65 8.90
N GLU A 326 -10.89 -4.86 9.53
CA GLU A 326 -11.97 -3.88 9.63
C GLU A 326 -11.55 -2.68 10.50
N GLU A 327 -10.88 -2.94 11.62
CA GLU A 327 -10.35 -1.90 12.49
C GLU A 327 -9.15 -1.15 11.89
N SER A 328 -8.33 -1.81 11.07
CA SER A 328 -7.08 -1.23 10.53
C SER A 328 -7.16 -0.79 9.06
N HIS A 329 -8.29 -1.01 8.40
CA HIS A 329 -8.54 -0.69 6.99
C HIS A 329 -7.54 -1.30 5.99
N TYR A 330 -7.02 -2.50 6.29
CA TYR A 330 -6.24 -3.27 5.31
C TYR A 330 -7.16 -4.21 4.52
N THR A 331 -7.73 -3.69 3.42
CA THR A 331 -8.72 -4.39 2.57
C THR A 331 -8.24 -5.75 2.07
N GLN A 332 -6.96 -5.89 1.72
CA GLN A 332 -6.39 -7.15 1.24
C GLN A 332 -6.42 -8.25 2.33
N VAL A 333 -6.11 -7.90 3.59
CA VAL A 333 -6.18 -8.83 4.73
C VAL A 333 -7.64 -9.24 4.97
N LYS A 334 -8.58 -8.29 4.90
CA LYS A 334 -10.02 -8.57 5.04
C LYS A 334 -10.49 -9.56 3.98
N ALA A 335 -10.11 -9.35 2.73
CA ALA A 335 -10.48 -10.24 1.64
C ALA A 335 -9.89 -11.65 1.82
N ASN A 336 -8.63 -11.75 2.22
CA ASN A 336 -8.00 -13.05 2.50
C ASN A 336 -8.62 -13.78 3.70
N ALA A 337 -9.06 -13.06 4.73
CA ALA A 337 -9.79 -13.63 5.86
C ALA A 337 -11.16 -14.19 5.41
N LEU A 338 -11.89 -13.43 4.60
CA LEU A 338 -13.16 -13.86 4.02
C LEU A 338 -12.98 -15.09 3.12
N LYS A 339 -11.93 -15.13 2.30
CA LYS A 339 -11.58 -16.30 1.49
C LYS A 339 -11.36 -17.53 2.38
N GLY A 340 -10.54 -17.40 3.41
CA GLY A 340 -10.28 -18.48 4.37
C GLY A 340 -11.55 -18.97 5.09
N LEU A 341 -12.45 -18.06 5.50
CA LEU A 341 -13.76 -18.42 6.05
C LEU A 341 -14.61 -19.19 5.02
N GLY A 342 -14.65 -18.73 3.77
CA GLY A 342 -15.36 -19.41 2.70
C GLY A 342 -14.87 -20.84 2.45
N GLU A 343 -13.56 -21.05 2.52
CA GLU A 343 -12.95 -22.39 2.44
C GLU A 343 -13.37 -23.30 3.62
N LEU A 344 -13.49 -22.76 4.84
CA LEU A 344 -13.96 -23.53 5.99
C LEU A 344 -15.44 -23.91 5.86
N HIS A 345 -16.29 -22.99 5.38
CA HIS A 345 -17.68 -23.30 5.06
C HIS A 345 -17.78 -24.39 3.99
N LEU A 346 -16.92 -24.36 2.97
CA LEU A 346 -16.87 -25.41 1.96
C LEU A 346 -16.53 -26.78 2.56
N ILE A 347 -15.52 -26.85 3.44
CA ILE A 347 -15.16 -28.10 4.14
C ILE A 347 -16.32 -28.63 4.99
N LYS A 348 -17.14 -27.75 5.57
CA LYS A 348 -18.35 -28.11 6.33
C LYS A 348 -19.56 -28.46 5.44
N GLY A 349 -19.45 -28.35 4.11
CA GLY A 349 -20.57 -28.57 3.18
C GLY A 349 -21.57 -27.41 3.10
N GLU A 350 -21.25 -26.27 3.70
CA GLU A 350 -22.11 -25.10 3.81
C GLU A 350 -21.95 -24.18 2.59
N PHE A 351 -22.33 -24.68 1.42
CA PHE A 351 -22.00 -24.04 0.14
C PHE A 351 -22.48 -22.59 -0.02
N LYS A 352 -23.69 -22.27 0.47
CA LYS A 352 -24.23 -20.90 0.39
C LYS A 352 -23.35 -19.91 1.19
N GLY A 353 -22.88 -20.32 2.37
CA GLY A 353 -21.96 -19.53 3.19
C GLY A 353 -20.60 -19.35 2.51
N ALA A 354 -20.07 -20.44 1.93
CA ALA A 354 -18.81 -20.42 1.17
C ALA A 354 -18.85 -19.39 0.02
N ILE A 355 -19.89 -19.45 -0.82
CA ILE A 355 -20.05 -18.51 -1.94
C ILE A 355 -20.20 -17.07 -1.46
N ALA A 356 -21.00 -16.81 -0.42
CA ALA A 356 -21.22 -15.46 0.10
C ALA A 356 -19.91 -14.80 0.57
N HIS A 357 -19.08 -15.55 1.30
CA HIS A 357 -17.77 -15.10 1.74
C HIS A 357 -16.80 -14.88 0.57
N LEU A 358 -16.75 -15.80 -0.39
CA LEU A 358 -15.86 -15.71 -1.55
C LEU A 358 -16.24 -14.56 -2.50
N LEU A 359 -17.53 -14.30 -2.73
CA LEU A 359 -17.98 -13.16 -3.52
C LEU A 359 -17.68 -11.82 -2.83
N SER A 360 -17.80 -11.77 -1.49
CA SER A 360 -17.41 -10.60 -0.71
C SER A 360 -15.91 -10.33 -0.83
N ALA A 361 -15.08 -11.37 -0.73
CA ALA A 361 -13.64 -11.26 -0.96
C ALA A 361 -13.32 -10.79 -2.38
N LYS A 362 -13.96 -11.39 -3.38
CA LYS A 362 -13.80 -11.03 -4.81
C LYS A 362 -14.06 -9.55 -5.06
N LYS A 363 -15.15 -9.00 -4.51
CA LYS A 363 -15.51 -7.59 -4.64
C LYS A 363 -14.39 -6.68 -4.13
N LEU A 364 -13.91 -6.93 -2.91
CA LEU A 364 -12.84 -6.14 -2.29
C LEU A 364 -11.53 -6.21 -3.09
N LEU A 365 -11.18 -7.39 -3.63
CA LEU A 365 -9.95 -7.58 -4.40
C LEU A 365 -9.99 -6.90 -5.77
N ILE A 366 -11.18 -6.81 -6.38
CA ILE A 366 -11.38 -6.02 -7.60
C ILE A 366 -11.18 -4.53 -7.30
N GLU A 367 -11.73 -4.02 -6.19
CA GLU A 367 -11.62 -2.62 -5.79
C GLU A 367 -10.16 -2.18 -5.58
N ILE A 368 -9.30 -3.06 -5.07
CA ILE A 368 -7.87 -2.76 -4.82
C ILE A 368 -6.92 -3.33 -5.90
N GLU A 369 -7.46 -3.86 -7.00
CA GLU A 369 -6.71 -4.49 -8.10
C GLU A 369 -5.75 -5.62 -7.66
N ALA A 370 -6.09 -6.37 -6.61
CA ALA A 370 -5.25 -7.42 -6.04
C ALA A 370 -5.33 -8.74 -6.84
N LYS A 371 -4.58 -8.85 -7.94
CA LYS A 371 -4.77 -9.91 -8.95
C LYS A 371 -4.42 -11.31 -8.48
N ALA A 372 -3.36 -11.48 -7.69
CA ALA A 372 -2.93 -12.80 -7.20
C ALA A 372 -3.98 -13.40 -6.25
N ASP A 373 -4.40 -12.62 -5.27
CA ASP A 373 -5.48 -13.02 -4.36
C ASP A 373 -6.81 -13.24 -5.10
N LEU A 374 -7.12 -12.41 -6.10
CA LEU A 374 -8.34 -12.55 -6.92
C LEU A 374 -8.34 -13.88 -7.70
N ALA A 375 -7.19 -14.30 -8.21
CA ALA A 375 -7.04 -15.59 -8.87
C ALA A 375 -7.30 -16.76 -7.92
N GLU A 376 -6.81 -16.67 -6.68
CA GLU A 376 -7.07 -17.68 -5.66
C GLU A 376 -8.55 -17.71 -5.25
N VAL A 377 -9.22 -16.56 -5.12
CA VAL A 377 -10.68 -16.53 -4.85
C VAL A 377 -11.48 -17.17 -5.99
N HIS A 378 -11.11 -16.92 -7.25
CA HIS A 378 -11.70 -17.62 -8.39
C HIS A 378 -11.45 -19.12 -8.33
N TYR A 379 -10.25 -19.55 -7.94
CA TYR A 379 -9.95 -20.97 -7.76
C TYR A 379 -10.86 -21.60 -6.70
N GLN A 380 -11.04 -20.96 -5.53
CA GLN A 380 -11.91 -21.44 -4.46
C GLN A 380 -13.40 -21.44 -4.84
N LEU A 381 -13.86 -20.45 -5.60
CA LEU A 381 -15.21 -20.46 -6.19
C LEU A 381 -15.38 -21.64 -7.16
N GLY A 382 -14.37 -21.90 -7.99
CA GLY A 382 -14.36 -23.03 -8.92
C GLY A 382 -14.51 -24.38 -8.20
N LEU A 383 -13.76 -24.57 -7.11
CA LEU A 383 -13.88 -25.74 -6.24
C LEU A 383 -15.27 -25.85 -5.61
N THR A 384 -15.81 -24.73 -5.12
CA THR A 384 -17.11 -24.66 -4.46
C THR A 384 -18.26 -25.03 -5.42
N CYS A 385 -18.33 -24.37 -6.58
CA CYS A 385 -19.33 -24.64 -7.61
C CYS A 385 -19.26 -26.10 -8.09
N ARG A 386 -18.05 -26.68 -8.16
CA ARG A 386 -17.90 -28.08 -8.56
C ARG A 386 -18.51 -29.05 -7.55
N LEU A 387 -18.22 -28.85 -6.26
CA LEU A 387 -18.77 -29.69 -5.20
C LEU A 387 -20.29 -29.53 -5.07
N MET A 388 -20.85 -28.38 -5.48
CA MET A 388 -22.29 -28.17 -5.63
C MET A 388 -22.91 -28.80 -6.89
N GLY A 389 -22.12 -29.33 -7.83
CA GLY A 389 -22.60 -29.83 -9.13
C GLY A 389 -22.85 -28.74 -10.18
N SER A 390 -22.50 -27.47 -9.91
CA SER A 390 -22.62 -26.35 -10.85
C SER A 390 -21.40 -26.29 -11.78
N ILE A 391 -21.34 -27.24 -12.74
CA ILE A 391 -20.16 -27.46 -13.59
C ILE A 391 -19.79 -26.23 -14.44
N ALA A 392 -20.76 -25.59 -15.09
CA ALA A 392 -20.49 -24.43 -15.95
C ALA A 392 -19.86 -23.25 -15.19
N GLU A 393 -20.37 -22.96 -13.98
CA GLU A 393 -19.81 -21.91 -13.11
C GLU A 393 -18.42 -22.29 -12.59
N SER A 394 -18.20 -23.57 -12.28
CA SER A 394 -16.91 -24.09 -11.86
C SER A 394 -15.84 -23.87 -12.94
N GLU A 395 -16.13 -24.28 -14.17
CA GLU A 395 -15.22 -24.12 -15.31
C GLU A 395 -14.92 -22.64 -15.61
N ALA A 396 -15.95 -21.77 -15.55
CA ALA A 396 -15.77 -20.35 -15.74
C ALA A 396 -14.81 -19.74 -14.69
N ASN A 397 -14.96 -20.15 -13.43
CA ASN A 397 -14.10 -19.69 -12.33
C ASN A 397 -12.67 -20.25 -12.44
N PHE A 398 -12.47 -21.53 -12.76
CA PHE A 398 -11.13 -22.06 -13.02
C PHE A 398 -10.45 -21.37 -14.20
N ARG A 399 -11.17 -21.10 -15.29
CA ARG A 399 -10.65 -20.36 -16.45
C ARG A 399 -10.23 -18.93 -16.07
N ALA A 400 -11.00 -18.26 -15.21
CA ALA A 400 -10.66 -16.93 -14.70
C ALA A 400 -9.38 -16.97 -13.85
N ALA A 401 -9.26 -17.94 -12.93
CA ALA A 401 -8.06 -18.13 -12.12
C ALA A 401 -6.81 -18.40 -12.98
N ILE A 402 -6.89 -19.34 -13.94
CA ILE A 402 -5.79 -19.64 -14.87
C ILE A 402 -5.37 -18.40 -15.65
N ARG A 403 -6.32 -17.64 -16.20
CA ARG A 403 -6.02 -16.42 -16.96
C ARG A 403 -5.28 -15.40 -16.12
N LEU A 404 -5.65 -15.23 -14.85
CA LEU A 404 -4.97 -14.31 -13.95
C LEU A 404 -3.55 -14.81 -13.62
N PHE A 405 -3.37 -16.09 -13.27
CA PHE A 405 -2.05 -16.65 -12.99
C PHE A 405 -1.11 -16.66 -14.21
N GLN A 406 -1.65 -16.81 -15.42
CA GLN A 406 -0.89 -16.65 -16.66
C GLN A 406 -0.43 -15.20 -16.90
N LYS A 407 -1.21 -14.20 -16.46
CA LYS A 407 -0.81 -12.78 -16.49
C LYS A 407 0.21 -12.42 -15.40
N ILE A 408 0.32 -13.20 -14.34
CA ILE A 408 1.28 -13.05 -13.23
C ILE A 408 2.62 -13.78 -13.50
N PRO A 409 2.75 -14.46 -14.65
CA PRO A 409 3.59 -15.66 -14.82
C PRO A 409 3.81 -16.56 -13.59
N ALA A 410 2.75 -17.23 -13.12
CA ALA A 410 2.79 -18.20 -12.02
C ALA A 410 2.46 -19.64 -12.50
N PRO A 411 3.39 -20.37 -13.15
CA PRO A 411 3.10 -21.66 -13.79
C PRO A 411 2.67 -22.74 -12.79
N LYS A 412 3.27 -22.80 -11.59
CA LYS A 412 2.86 -23.77 -10.55
C LYS A 412 1.44 -23.54 -10.05
N GLN A 413 1.00 -22.28 -9.97
CA GLN A 413 -0.40 -21.95 -9.68
C GLN A 413 -1.33 -22.40 -10.80
N VAL A 414 -0.95 -22.20 -12.07
CA VAL A 414 -1.71 -22.69 -13.22
C VAL A 414 -1.86 -24.21 -13.16
N GLU A 415 -0.78 -24.93 -12.91
CA GLU A 415 -0.79 -26.39 -12.77
C GLU A 415 -1.70 -26.83 -11.60
N LYS A 416 -1.62 -26.15 -10.45
CA LYS A 416 -2.49 -26.39 -9.29
C LYS A 416 -3.97 -26.30 -9.68
N VAL A 417 -4.35 -25.22 -10.36
CA VAL A 417 -5.74 -25.01 -10.80
C VAL A 417 -6.15 -26.03 -11.86
N GLN A 418 -5.27 -26.35 -12.82
CA GLN A 418 -5.56 -27.34 -13.86
C GLN A 418 -5.73 -28.75 -13.30
N ARG A 419 -4.88 -29.18 -12.36
CA ARG A 419 -5.01 -30.47 -11.67
C ARG A 419 -6.34 -30.54 -10.95
N ALA A 420 -6.71 -29.47 -10.26
CA ALA A 420 -8.01 -29.38 -9.63
C ALA A 420 -9.12 -29.47 -10.66
N ALA A 421 -9.07 -28.74 -11.78
CA ALA A 421 -10.14 -28.69 -12.77
C ALA A 421 -10.39 -29.99 -13.55
N ARG A 422 -9.49 -30.98 -13.50
CA ARG A 422 -9.70 -32.28 -14.17
C ARG A 422 -10.96 -32.97 -13.63
N PRO A 423 -11.82 -33.55 -14.49
CA PRO A 423 -12.89 -34.43 -14.05
C PRO A 423 -12.27 -35.61 -13.30
N ALA A 424 -12.91 -36.07 -12.21
CA ALA A 424 -12.57 -37.38 -11.66
C ALA A 424 -12.89 -38.40 -12.76
N THR A 425 -11.86 -39.01 -13.36
CA THR A 425 -12.06 -40.12 -14.28
C THR A 425 -12.77 -41.22 -13.51
N ALA A 426 -13.97 -41.61 -13.97
CA ALA A 426 -14.69 -42.75 -13.42
C ALA A 426 -13.77 -43.98 -13.47
N SER A 427 -13.34 -44.43 -12.30
CA SER A 427 -12.65 -45.70 -12.08
C SER A 427 -13.67 -46.81 -11.91
#